data_AF-A0A2M7UE41-F1
#
_entry.id   AF-A0A2M7UE41-F1
#
_cell.length_a   1.000
_cell.length_b   1.000
_cell.length_c   1.000
_cell.angle_alpha   90.00
_cell.angle_beta   90.00
_cell.angle_gamma   90.00
#
_symmetry.space_group_name_H-M   'P 1'
#
loop_
_entity.id
_entity.type
_entity.pdbx_description
1 polymer ?
#
loop_
_entity_poly.entity_id
_entity_poly.type
_entity_poly.pdbx_seq_one_letter_code
_entity_poly.pdbx_strand_id
1 'polypeptide(L)'
;MITALKSIKPNIRRLKEMTDIVYDREWLKKADPETELYYVWRDIAENDQDRKKIARLGLRYDITQFAPLTLGIEFNKTFGHTHSPVPGSGLSYTEIYEVLEGEVCFLFQKFNREKSQQDKIEDI
;
A
#
# COMPACT_ATOMS: atom_id res chain seq x y z
N MET A 1 -11.60 12.01 12.45
CA MET A 1 -10.47 11.52 11.62
C MET A 1 -9.58 12.63 11.02
N ILE A 2 -10.09 13.58 10.24
CA ILE A 2 -9.25 14.60 9.54
C ILE A 2 -8.37 15.42 10.50
N THR A 3 -8.81 15.69 11.73
CA THR A 3 -8.03 16.45 12.73
C THR A 3 -6.79 15.69 13.25
N ALA A 4 -6.83 14.36 13.31
CA ALA A 4 -5.73 13.52 13.80
C ALA A 4 -4.57 13.42 12.79
N LEU A 5 -4.84 13.65 11.49
CA LEU A 5 -3.82 13.63 10.44
C LEU A 5 -2.95 14.90 10.39
N LYS A 6 -3.39 16.00 11.03
CA LYS A 6 -2.70 17.30 10.94
C LYS A 6 -1.28 17.31 11.54
N SER A 7 -0.97 16.39 12.46
CA SER A 7 0.35 16.31 13.12
C SER A 7 1.24 15.17 12.60
N ILE A 8 0.70 14.26 11.79
CA ILE A 8 1.43 13.10 11.29
C ILE A 8 1.84 13.37 9.84
N LYS A 9 3.15 13.35 9.58
CA LYS A 9 3.66 13.47 8.20
C LYS A 9 3.43 12.14 7.47
N PRO A 10 2.84 12.15 6.27
CA PRO A 10 2.71 10.94 5.47
C PRO A 10 4.06 10.52 4.90
N ASN A 11 4.18 9.23 4.61
CA ASN A 11 5.13 8.76 3.62
C ASN A 11 4.54 8.99 2.24
N ILE A 12 5.26 9.71 1.38
CA ILE A 12 4.82 10.05 0.03
C ILE A 12 5.47 9.07 -0.93
N ARG A 13 4.68 8.41 -1.78
CA ARG A 13 5.21 7.64 -2.91
C ARG A 13 5.22 8.51 -4.16
N ARG A 14 6.39 8.63 -4.77
CA ARG A 14 6.58 9.35 -6.04
C ARG A 14 6.73 8.42 -7.22
N LEU A 15 6.48 8.94 -8.43
CA LEU A 15 6.55 8.19 -9.67
C LEU A 15 7.91 7.51 -9.89
N LYS A 16 9.02 8.18 -9.54
CA LYS A 16 10.37 7.61 -9.64
C LYS A 16 10.57 6.31 -8.86
N GLU A 17 9.75 6.04 -7.84
CA GLU A 17 9.82 4.82 -7.02
C GLU A 17 8.91 3.71 -7.55
N MET A 18 8.13 4.00 -8.59
CA MET A 18 7.12 3.10 -9.16
C MET A 18 7.47 2.70 -10.59
N THR A 19 8.61 3.17 -11.14
CA THR A 19 8.98 3.02 -12.54
C THR A 19 8.90 1.58 -13.01
N ASP A 20 9.33 0.61 -12.19
CA ASP A 20 9.44 -0.79 -12.60
C ASP A 20 8.07 -1.43 -12.89
N ILE A 21 7.01 -0.90 -12.30
CA ILE A 21 5.65 -1.46 -12.38
C ILE A 21 4.69 -0.60 -13.23
N VAL A 22 5.17 0.44 -13.89
CA VAL A 22 4.37 1.21 -14.86
C VAL A 22 4.37 0.47 -16.20
N TYR A 23 3.17 0.16 -16.71
CA TYR A 23 2.99 -0.52 -17.99
C TYR A 23 3.29 0.41 -19.17
N ASP A 24 2.73 1.63 -19.16
CA ASP A 24 2.89 2.59 -20.26
C ASP A 24 4.28 3.26 -20.23
N ARG A 25 5.24 2.60 -20.88
CA ARG A 25 6.64 3.06 -20.93
C ARG A 25 6.84 4.34 -21.73
N GLU A 26 6.02 4.59 -22.74
CA GLU A 26 6.13 5.81 -23.56
C GLU A 26 5.60 7.04 -22.83
N TRP A 27 4.52 6.88 -22.06
CA TRP A 27 4.08 7.89 -21.12
C TRP A 27 5.14 8.14 -20.03
N LEU A 28 5.69 7.08 -19.44
CA LEU A 28 6.66 7.18 -18.34
C LEU A 28 7.89 8.02 -18.70
N LYS A 29 8.40 7.90 -19.94
CA LYS A 29 9.55 8.69 -20.44
C LYS A 29 9.32 10.20 -20.40
N LYS A 30 8.07 10.65 -20.43
CA LYS A 30 7.68 12.07 -20.49
C LYS A 30 7.12 12.58 -19.17
N ALA A 31 6.77 11.69 -18.25
CA ALA A 31 6.16 12.03 -16.98
C ALA A 31 7.18 12.63 -16.00
N ASP A 32 6.72 13.50 -15.09
CA ASP A 32 7.57 14.07 -14.05
C ASP A 32 7.88 13.01 -12.98
N PRO A 33 9.15 12.63 -12.77
CA PRO A 33 9.54 11.63 -11.76
C PRO A 33 9.18 12.03 -10.32
N GLU A 34 8.99 13.33 -10.03
CA GLU A 34 8.60 13.82 -8.71
C GLU A 34 7.08 13.84 -8.50
N THR A 35 6.28 13.44 -9.49
CA THR A 35 4.81 13.32 -9.36
C THR A 35 4.46 12.46 -8.14
N GLU A 36 3.71 13.04 -7.19
CA GLU A 36 3.26 12.35 -5.98
C GLU A 36 2.01 11.51 -6.29
N LEU A 37 2.11 10.20 -6.07
CA LEU A 37 1.10 9.24 -6.48
C LEU A 37 0.14 8.89 -5.35
N TYR A 38 0.67 8.61 -4.17
CA TYR A 38 -0.15 8.34 -3.00
C TYR A 38 0.60 8.64 -1.70
N TYR A 39 -0.16 8.80 -0.64
CA TYR A 39 0.30 9.18 0.68
C TYR A 39 -0.11 8.10 1.68
N VAL A 40 0.80 7.68 2.56
CA VAL A 40 0.52 6.69 3.60
C VAL A 40 0.84 7.28 4.98
N TRP A 41 -0.20 7.50 5.77
CA TRP A 41 -0.07 7.79 7.20
C TRP A 41 -0.07 6.47 7.96
N ARG A 42 1.02 6.20 8.69
CA ARG A 42 1.21 4.93 9.40
C ARG A 42 0.98 5.10 10.90
N ASP A 43 0.56 4.01 11.53
CA ASP A 43 0.40 3.92 12.99
C ASP A 43 -0.44 5.05 13.58
N ILE A 44 -1.60 5.28 12.95
CA ILE A 44 -2.53 6.32 13.35
C ILE A 44 -3.51 5.79 14.40
N ALA A 45 -3.95 6.70 15.27
CA ALA A 45 -5.00 6.46 16.24
C ALA A 45 -5.75 7.77 16.47
N GLU A 46 -7.03 7.70 16.84
CA GLU A 46 -7.83 8.89 17.11
C GLU A 46 -7.37 9.63 18.37
N ASN A 47 -6.90 8.89 19.37
CA ASN A 47 -6.38 9.41 20.62
C ASN A 47 -5.38 8.41 21.26
N ASP A 48 -4.74 8.80 22.36
CA ASP A 48 -3.73 7.98 23.05
C ASP A 48 -4.28 6.70 23.67
N GLN A 49 -5.56 6.68 24.06
CA GLN A 49 -6.20 5.47 24.61
C GLN A 49 -6.35 4.42 23.50
N ASP A 50 -6.80 4.83 22.31
CA ASP A 50 -6.90 3.96 21.15
C ASP A 50 -5.52 3.48 20.69
N ARG A 51 -4.51 4.37 20.66
CA ARG A 51 -3.13 3.98 20.37
C ARG A 51 -2.65 2.85 21.28
N LYS A 52 -2.85 2.98 22.60
CA LYS A 52 -2.46 1.95 23.58
C LYS A 52 -3.24 0.65 23.37
N LYS A 53 -4.53 0.74 23.04
CA LYS A 53 -5.38 -0.42 22.78
C LYS A 53 -4.93 -1.18 21.51
N ILE A 54 -4.71 -0.46 20.41
CA ILE A 54 -4.20 -0.99 19.13
C ILE A 54 -2.86 -1.70 19.36
N ALA A 55 -1.91 -1.02 20.00
CA ALA A 55 -0.59 -1.57 20.29
C ALA A 55 -0.65 -2.83 21.17
N ARG A 56 -1.47 -2.83 22.24
CA ARG A 56 -1.63 -4.00 23.13
C ARG A 56 -2.18 -5.22 22.39
N LEU A 57 -2.99 -5.03 21.36
CA LEU A 57 -3.55 -6.10 20.54
C LEU A 57 -2.61 -6.52 19.40
N GLY A 58 -1.44 -5.90 19.27
CA GLY A 58 -0.51 -6.15 18.17
C GLY A 58 -1.04 -5.71 16.81
N LEU A 59 -1.95 -4.74 16.78
CA LEU A 59 -2.56 -4.20 15.57
C LEU A 59 -1.82 -2.93 15.12
N ARG A 60 -2.00 -2.57 13.84
CA ARG A 60 -1.60 -1.28 13.27
C ARG A 60 -2.72 -0.79 12.37
N TYR A 61 -2.97 0.52 12.40
CA TYR A 61 -3.92 1.16 11.49
C TYR A 61 -3.19 2.22 10.67
N ASP A 62 -3.33 2.12 9.35
CA ASP A 62 -2.70 3.02 8.37
C ASP A 62 -3.81 3.61 7.49
N ILE A 63 -3.64 4.86 7.02
CA ILE A 63 -4.50 5.46 5.99
C ILE A 63 -3.69 5.68 4.73
N THR A 64 -4.24 5.27 3.59
CA THR A 64 -3.67 5.56 2.27
C THR A 64 -4.61 6.48 1.51
N GLN A 65 -4.07 7.55 0.92
CA GLN A 65 -4.79 8.45 0.03
C GLN A 65 -4.12 8.46 -1.34
N PHE A 66 -4.90 8.29 -2.41
CA PHE A 66 -4.42 8.33 -3.79
C PHE A 66 -4.61 9.72 -4.39
N ALA A 67 -3.63 10.17 -5.16
CA ALA A 67 -3.83 11.30 -6.06
C ALA A 67 -4.79 10.88 -7.20
N PRO A 68 -5.77 11.74 -7.58
CA PRO A 68 -6.75 11.42 -8.62
C PRO A 68 -6.15 11.60 -10.02
N LEU A 69 -5.31 10.65 -10.43
CA LEU A 69 -4.58 10.67 -11.71
C LEU A 69 -4.49 9.28 -12.34
N THR A 70 -4.00 9.24 -13.58
CA THR A 70 -3.62 8.01 -14.29
C THR A 70 -2.12 7.98 -14.58
N LEU A 71 -1.59 6.78 -14.74
CA LEU A 71 -0.23 6.51 -15.19
C LEU A 71 -0.30 6.11 -16.68
N GLY A 72 -0.48 7.12 -17.54
CA GLY A 72 -0.80 6.91 -18.95
C GLY A 72 -2.19 6.29 -19.09
N ILE A 73 -2.24 5.05 -19.59
CA ILE A 73 -3.47 4.27 -19.74
C ILE A 73 -3.88 3.47 -18.49
N GLU A 74 -3.07 3.49 -17.42
CA GLU A 74 -3.37 2.77 -16.18
C GLU A 74 -3.97 3.69 -15.11
N PHE A 75 -4.87 3.17 -14.28
CA PHE A 75 -5.21 3.85 -13.03
C PHE A 75 -4.01 3.90 -12.08
N ASN A 76 -3.96 4.93 -11.24
CA ASN A 76 -2.99 4.99 -10.16
C ASN A 76 -3.12 3.76 -9.23
N LYS A 77 -1.99 3.27 -8.73
CA LYS A 77 -1.90 2.02 -7.97
C LYS A 77 -0.82 2.10 -6.90
N THR A 78 -0.90 1.22 -5.90
CA THR A 78 0.20 1.02 -4.95
C THR A 78 1.30 0.15 -5.57
N PHE A 79 2.49 0.13 -4.97
CA PHE A 79 3.57 -0.74 -5.43
C PHE A 79 3.24 -2.24 -5.34
N GLY A 80 2.32 -2.62 -4.45
CA GLY A 80 2.09 -4.01 -4.06
C GLY A 80 3.18 -4.54 -3.12
N HIS A 81 2.87 -5.58 -2.36
CA HIS A 81 3.85 -6.28 -1.51
C HIS A 81 3.30 -7.63 -1.04
N THR A 82 4.19 -8.51 -0.60
CA THR A 82 3.84 -9.72 0.15
C THR A 82 3.93 -9.45 1.65
N HIS A 83 3.06 -10.10 2.43
CA HIS A 83 3.08 -9.97 3.89
C HIS A 83 4.19 -10.83 4.51
N SER A 84 4.88 -10.28 5.50
CA SER A 84 5.88 -11.03 6.27
C SER A 84 5.23 -12.20 7.02
N PRO A 85 5.93 -13.33 7.16
CA PRO A 85 5.43 -14.46 7.95
C PRO A 85 5.35 -14.10 9.44
N VAL A 86 4.30 -14.57 10.10
CA VAL A 86 4.15 -14.52 11.55
C VAL A 86 5.03 -15.62 12.16
N PRO A 87 6.03 -15.27 12.99
CA PRO A 87 6.98 -16.23 13.54
C PRO A 87 6.29 -17.42 14.22
N GLY A 88 6.70 -18.64 13.87
CA GLY A 88 6.20 -19.88 14.49
C GLY A 88 4.79 -20.34 14.08
N SER A 89 4.09 -19.63 13.20
CA SER A 89 2.69 -19.96 12.85
C SER A 89 2.50 -20.59 11.46
N GLY A 90 3.48 -20.46 10.56
CA GLY A 90 3.33 -20.82 9.15
C GLY A 90 2.38 -19.92 8.34
N LEU A 91 1.80 -18.87 8.95
CA LEU A 91 0.92 -17.90 8.32
C LEU A 91 1.64 -16.55 8.12
N SER A 92 1.08 -15.67 7.28
CA SER A 92 1.48 -14.26 7.18
C SER A 92 0.50 -13.35 7.92
N TYR A 93 0.96 -12.15 8.30
CA TYR A 93 0.07 -11.16 8.90
C TYR A 93 -1.06 -10.82 7.92
N THR A 94 -2.31 -10.83 8.38
CA THR A 94 -3.47 -10.47 7.57
C THR A 94 -3.75 -8.97 7.65
N GLU A 95 -4.42 -8.43 6.65
CA GLU A 95 -4.86 -7.03 6.60
C GLU A 95 -6.37 -6.96 6.37
N ILE A 96 -7.00 -5.93 6.93
CA ILE A 96 -8.40 -5.57 6.69
C ILE A 96 -8.40 -4.16 6.12
N TYR A 97 -9.07 -3.96 5.00
CA TYR A 97 -9.19 -2.68 4.33
C TYR A 97 -10.61 -2.14 4.46
N GLU A 98 -10.70 -0.83 4.71
CA GLU A 98 -11.95 -0.06 4.72
C GLU A 98 -11.81 1.08 3.70
N VAL A 99 -12.84 1.30 2.88
CA VAL A 99 -12.91 2.43 1.95
C VAL A 99 -13.60 3.58 2.66
N LEU A 100 -12.82 4.59 3.07
CA LEU A 100 -13.35 5.76 3.76
C LEU A 100 -14.06 6.73 2.82
N GLU A 101 -13.56 6.88 1.60
CA GLU A 101 -14.11 7.78 0.57
C GLU A 101 -13.69 7.31 -0.83
N GLY A 102 -14.58 7.48 -1.81
CA GLY A 102 -14.35 7.15 -3.22
C GLY A 102 -14.53 5.67 -3.55
N GLU A 103 -13.89 5.23 -4.62
CA GLU A 103 -13.96 3.86 -5.14
C GLU A 103 -12.55 3.33 -5.38
N VAL A 104 -12.32 2.06 -5.06
CA VAL A 104 -11.03 1.40 -5.23
C VAL A 104 -11.23 -0.05 -5.64
N CYS A 105 -10.31 -0.55 -6.46
CA CYS A 105 -10.22 -1.96 -6.80
C CYS A 105 -9.03 -2.58 -6.07
N PHE A 106 -9.25 -3.72 -5.39
CA PHE A 106 -8.19 -4.48 -4.76
C PHE A 106 -7.79 -5.65 -5.65
N LEU A 107 -6.54 -5.66 -6.09
CA LEU A 107 -5.96 -6.75 -6.85
C LEU A 107 -5.10 -7.62 -5.93
N PHE A 108 -5.43 -8.91 -5.84
CA PHE A 108 -4.68 -9.89 -5.05
C PHE A 108 -4.07 -10.93 -5.97
N GLN A 109 -2.87 -11.39 -5.62
CA GLN A 109 -2.16 -12.41 -6.38
C GLN A 109 -1.68 -13.51 -5.45
N LYS A 110 -1.92 -14.77 -5.86
CA LYS A 110 -1.40 -15.94 -5.16
C LYS A 110 -0.02 -16.28 -5.70
N PHE A 111 0.87 -16.70 -4.81
CA PHE A 111 2.21 -17.18 -5.18
C PHE A 111 2.29 -18.68 -4.99
N ASN A 112 2.81 -19.39 -5.99
CA ASN A 112 3.15 -20.80 -5.82
C ASN A 112 4.54 -20.91 -5.22
N ARG A 113 4.61 -21.36 -3.96
CA ARG A 113 5.87 -21.69 -3.32
C ARG A 113 6.23 -23.14 -3.63
N GLU A 114 6.64 -23.42 -4.87
CA GLU A 114 7.36 -24.68 -5.11
C GLU A 114 8.74 -24.63 -4.43
N LYS A 115 9.19 -25.78 -3.93
CA LYS A 115 10.34 -25.95 -3.01
C LYS A 115 11.72 -25.70 -3.64
N SER A 116 11.92 -24.59 -4.35
CA SER A 116 13.24 -24.01 -4.63
C SER A 116 13.12 -22.75 -5.49
N GLN A 117 13.37 -21.60 -4.85
CA GLN A 117 13.79 -20.32 -5.44
C GLN A 117 12.77 -19.53 -6.29
N GLN A 118 12.59 -18.28 -5.86
CA GLN A 118 11.75 -17.21 -6.40
C GLN A 118 10.24 -17.45 -6.30
N ASP A 119 9.54 -16.49 -5.68
CA ASP A 119 8.07 -16.43 -5.70
C ASP A 119 7.61 -16.36 -7.17
N LYS A 120 7.14 -17.49 -7.71
CA LYS A 120 6.54 -17.53 -9.05
C LYS A 120 5.10 -17.07 -8.94
N ILE A 121 4.78 -16.07 -9.76
CA ILE A 121 3.43 -15.55 -9.93
C ILE A 121 2.56 -16.66 -10.53
N GLU A 122 1.46 -17.01 -9.87
CA GLU A 122 0.42 -17.81 -10.50
C GLU A 122 -0.47 -16.86 -11.31
N ASP A 123 -0.56 -17.09 -12.61
CA ASP A 123 -1.63 -16.49 -13.42
C ASP A 123 -2.97 -17.04 -12.93
N ILE A 124 -3.90 -16.13 -12.63
CA ILE A 124 -5.29 -16.45 -12.21
C ILE A 124 -6.16 -16.62 -13.45
#